data_AF-A0A3P9NV86-F1
#
_entry.id   AF-A0A3P9NV86-F1
#
_cell.length_a   1.000
_cell.length_b   1.000
_cell.length_c   1.000
_cell.angle_alpha   90.00
_cell.angle_beta   90.00
_cell.angle_gamma   90.00
#
_symmetry.space_group_name_H-M   'P 1'
#
loop_
_entity.id
_entity.type
_entity.pdbx_description
1 polymer ?
#
loop_
_entity_poly.entity_id
_entity_poly.type
_entity_poly.pdbx_seq_one_letter_code
_entity_poly.pdbx_strand_id
1 'polypeptide(L)'
;MSSQAEEAAEQTSNTVEAPTSSSSTETDPTNGTIITVTVGATVPTGFEHTAAEEVKEKIGVDARVSKDRGRIYFPITTDKLFQVHLLRSVDNLFVVVAEYDHYQFKESKEETLNELQELASKLPWTSALEVWRLNRTLKKKKGHRKAGNATRAKSNAEPSEVPAAAAAAETEQQELPQVMSPDDDDAKAEVTPDSETRQQDLEDTAPEVKLIKFRVTCNRAGDKHSFSSNEAARDFGGAVQEFFQWKADMTKFDIEVLLNIHNDEVVIGIALTEESLHRRNISHFGPTTLRSTLCYGMLRLCKPQESDIILDPMCGTGAIPLEGAIEFNESFYIAGDNNDMAVNRTVNNICHIQKRRADKGSPCGLPIDTVQWDLSNLPIRTSSVDIIITDMPFGKRMGSRKKNWDLYPSCLREMARVCRPGSGKAVLLTQDKKCFAKAISRMGGLWRKLHTVWVNVGGLHAGVYLLKRTGSVFGQTPEDVHESRGRGDAQKDERDDKELC
;
A
#
# COMPACT_ATOMS: atom_id res chain seq x y z
N MET A 1 31.26 -75.10 7.66
CA MET A 1 31.77 -75.06 6.28
C MET A 1 31.80 -73.57 5.93
N SER A 2 32.96 -72.92 5.97
CA SER A 2 33.95 -72.85 4.86
C SER A 2 33.35 -72.08 3.67
N SER A 3 33.98 -71.03 3.12
CA SER A 3 35.40 -70.61 3.21
C SER A 3 35.59 -69.09 3.01
N GLN A 4 36.76 -68.58 3.42
CA GLN A 4 37.28 -67.23 3.14
C GLN A 4 38.02 -67.19 1.78
N ALA A 5 38.30 -65.97 1.28
CA ALA A 5 39.45 -65.49 0.48
C ALA A 5 39.01 -64.31 -0.44
N GLU A 6 39.77 -63.23 -0.71
CA GLU A 6 41.00 -62.67 -0.13
C GLU A 6 41.16 -61.19 -0.61
N GLU A 7 41.92 -60.38 0.15
CA GLU A 7 42.88 -59.28 -0.20
C GLU A 7 42.88 -58.55 -1.57
N ALA A 8 43.44 -57.34 -1.77
CA ALA A 8 44.00 -56.23 -0.95
C ALA A 8 44.04 -54.98 -1.88
N ALA A 9 43.69 -53.75 -1.47
CA ALA A 9 44.54 -52.74 -0.82
C ALA A 9 45.90 -52.43 -1.48
N GLU A 10 46.04 -51.24 -2.10
CA GLU A 10 47.33 -50.53 -2.15
C GLU A 10 47.15 -49.00 -2.20
N GLN A 11 47.91 -48.29 -1.38
CA GLN A 11 48.10 -46.83 -1.39
C GLN A 11 49.57 -46.55 -1.64
N THR A 12 49.91 -45.60 -2.52
CA THR A 12 51.15 -44.82 -2.37
C THR A 12 51.00 -43.41 -2.96
N SER A 13 51.46 -42.43 -2.19
CA SER A 13 51.72 -41.06 -2.63
C SER A 13 52.98 -40.95 -3.48
N ASN A 14 53.10 -39.89 -4.30
CA ASN A 14 54.31 -39.06 -4.23
C ASN A 14 54.11 -37.64 -4.77
N THR A 15 54.81 -36.72 -4.13
CA THR A 15 54.87 -35.27 -4.35
C THR A 15 55.90 -34.94 -5.45
N VAL A 16 55.86 -33.74 -6.06
CA VAL A 16 56.98 -32.76 -6.12
C VAL A 16 56.75 -31.63 -7.16
N GLU A 17 57.00 -30.41 -6.68
CA GLU A 17 57.34 -29.14 -7.37
C GLU A 17 56.35 -28.33 -8.24
N ALA A 18 56.57 -27.02 -8.16
CA ALA A 18 55.86 -25.93 -8.81
C ALA A 18 56.71 -25.34 -9.97
N PRO A 19 56.17 -24.34 -10.67
CA PRO A 19 56.98 -23.12 -10.78
C PRO A 19 56.21 -21.84 -10.40
N THR A 20 56.93 -20.93 -9.77
CA THR A 20 56.51 -19.56 -9.49
C THR A 20 56.58 -18.69 -10.75
N SER A 21 55.55 -17.89 -11.04
CA SER A 21 55.69 -16.67 -11.82
C SER A 21 54.83 -15.56 -11.22
N SER A 22 55.48 -14.47 -10.82
CA SER A 22 54.87 -13.29 -10.20
C SER A 22 54.19 -12.39 -11.22
N SER A 23 52.95 -11.96 -10.94
CA SER A 23 52.40 -10.70 -11.44
C SER A 23 51.47 -10.08 -10.39
N SER A 24 51.98 -9.05 -9.70
CA SER A 24 51.19 -8.20 -8.82
C SER A 24 50.31 -7.22 -9.60
N THR A 25 49.20 -6.78 -8.99
CA THR A 25 48.36 -5.60 -9.33
C THR A 25 47.76 -5.60 -10.75
N GLU A 26 46.44 -5.61 -10.92
CA GLU A 26 45.56 -4.48 -10.53
C GLU A 26 44.31 -4.91 -9.75
N THR A 27 44.00 -4.15 -8.70
CA THR A 27 42.79 -4.32 -7.87
C THR A 27 41.68 -3.37 -8.33
N ASP A 28 40.60 -3.92 -8.89
CA ASP A 28 39.42 -3.15 -9.27
C ASP A 28 38.46 -2.97 -8.06
N PRO A 29 38.24 -1.76 -7.53
CA PRO A 29 37.69 -1.58 -6.18
C PRO A 29 36.15 -1.43 -6.16
N THR A 30 35.40 -2.49 -6.53
CA THR A 30 33.90 -2.45 -6.46
C THR A 30 33.20 -3.71 -5.91
N ASN A 31 33.89 -4.67 -5.29
CA ASN A 31 33.22 -5.76 -4.57
C ASN A 31 32.74 -5.32 -3.17
N GLY A 32 31.50 -4.81 -3.11
CA GLY A 32 30.77 -4.67 -1.84
C GLY A 32 30.42 -6.04 -1.26
N THR A 33 30.72 -6.24 0.02
CA THR A 33 30.47 -7.52 0.71
C THR A 33 29.00 -7.91 0.64
N ILE A 34 28.71 -9.15 0.22
CA ILE A 34 27.34 -9.67 0.25
C ILE A 34 27.02 -10.06 1.69
N ILE A 35 26.08 -9.34 2.31
CA ILE A 35 25.66 -9.55 3.69
C ILE A 35 24.20 -10.02 3.68
N THR A 36 23.90 -11.01 4.51
CA THR A 36 22.52 -11.45 4.76
C THR A 36 21.95 -10.68 5.95
N VAL A 37 20.78 -10.07 5.79
CA VAL A 37 20.05 -9.36 6.84
C VAL A 37 18.57 -9.73 6.84
N THR A 38 17.91 -9.62 7.99
CA THR A 38 16.45 -9.75 8.06
C THR A 38 15.78 -8.42 7.75
N VAL A 39 14.87 -8.41 6.78
CA VAL A 39 13.96 -7.28 6.54
C VAL A 39 12.60 -7.59 7.16
N GLY A 40 12.10 -6.63 7.93
CA GLY A 40 10.71 -6.57 8.36
C GLY A 40 9.91 -5.69 7.40
N ALA A 41 8.71 -6.13 7.06
CA ALA A 41 7.78 -5.39 6.22
C ALA A 41 6.41 -5.30 6.89
N THR A 42 5.82 -4.11 6.91
CA THR A 42 4.41 -3.93 7.32
C THR A 42 3.50 -4.19 6.12
N VAL A 43 2.38 -4.88 6.33
CA VAL A 43 1.40 -5.28 5.30
C VAL A 43 -0.03 -4.98 5.78
N PRO A 44 -1.02 -4.86 4.88
CA PRO A 44 -2.42 -4.80 5.28
C PRO A 44 -2.82 -6.03 6.11
N THR A 45 -3.41 -5.81 7.29
CA THR A 45 -3.87 -6.90 8.18
C THR A 45 -4.79 -7.87 7.44
N GLY A 46 -4.55 -9.16 7.58
CA GLY A 46 -5.25 -10.24 6.89
C GLY A 46 -4.57 -10.72 5.59
N PHE A 47 -3.64 -9.94 5.04
CA PHE A 47 -2.90 -10.27 3.80
C PHE A 47 -1.45 -10.71 4.07
N GLU A 48 -1.08 -11.02 5.32
CA GLU A 48 0.27 -11.46 5.69
C GLU A 48 0.71 -12.70 4.92
N HIS A 49 -0.18 -13.68 4.75
CA HIS A 49 0.11 -14.88 3.96
C HIS A 49 0.29 -14.57 2.46
N THR A 50 -0.54 -13.70 1.90
CA THR A 50 -0.42 -13.25 0.50
C THR A 50 0.89 -12.48 0.26
N ALA A 51 1.36 -11.73 1.25
CA ALA A 51 2.64 -11.06 1.19
C ALA A 51 3.83 -12.04 1.30
N ALA A 52 3.72 -13.06 2.15
CA ALA A 52 4.70 -14.13 2.24
C ALA A 52 4.80 -14.94 0.92
N GLU A 53 3.67 -15.20 0.25
CA GLU A 53 3.65 -15.80 -1.09
C GLU A 53 4.37 -14.91 -2.12
N GLU A 54 4.12 -13.59 -2.15
CA GLU A 54 4.80 -12.66 -3.06
C GLU A 54 6.32 -12.63 -2.81
N VAL A 55 6.76 -12.63 -1.55
CA VAL A 55 8.18 -12.68 -1.19
C VAL A 55 8.82 -13.99 -1.66
N LYS A 56 8.14 -15.13 -1.46
CA LYS A 56 8.62 -16.43 -1.94
C LYS A 56 8.75 -16.48 -3.45
N GLU A 57 7.79 -15.92 -4.17
CA GLU A 57 7.73 -15.89 -5.64
C GLU A 57 8.77 -14.94 -6.25
N LYS A 58 8.92 -13.72 -5.72
CA LYS A 58 9.77 -12.67 -6.32
C LYS A 58 11.22 -12.65 -5.82
N ILE A 59 11.47 -13.11 -4.59
CA ILE A 59 12.80 -13.05 -3.93
C ILE A 59 13.39 -14.46 -3.76
N GLY A 60 12.54 -15.50 -3.68
CA GLY A 60 12.96 -16.89 -3.52
C GLY A 60 13.27 -17.27 -2.06
N VAL A 61 12.66 -16.60 -1.08
CA VAL A 61 12.89 -16.84 0.36
C VAL A 61 11.56 -17.04 1.10
N ASP A 62 11.57 -17.89 2.13
CA ASP A 62 10.41 -18.07 3.00
C ASP A 62 10.31 -16.95 4.04
N ALA A 63 9.12 -16.36 4.16
CA ALA A 63 8.85 -15.28 5.11
C ALA A 63 8.14 -15.79 6.37
N ARG A 64 8.66 -15.43 7.55
CA ARG A 64 8.01 -15.63 8.85
C ARG A 64 6.89 -14.62 9.00
N VAL A 65 5.65 -15.09 9.02
CA VAL A 65 4.45 -14.28 9.27
C VAL A 65 4.28 -14.03 10.77
N SER A 66 4.19 -12.76 11.16
CA SER A 66 3.78 -12.38 12.52
C SER A 66 2.25 -12.30 12.56
N LYS A 67 1.62 -13.28 13.21
CA LYS A 67 0.16 -13.44 13.25
C LYS A 67 -0.53 -12.19 13.81
N ASP A 68 -1.63 -11.79 13.17
CA ASP A 68 -2.53 -10.70 13.57
C ASP A 68 -1.94 -9.28 13.61
N ARG A 69 -0.69 -9.08 13.15
CA ARG A 69 0.04 -7.80 13.32
C ARG A 69 0.30 -7.02 12.04
N GLY A 70 -0.12 -7.51 10.87
CA GLY A 70 0.20 -6.86 9.60
C GLY A 70 1.71 -6.76 9.39
N ARG A 71 2.47 -7.81 9.72
CA ARG A 71 3.94 -7.84 9.56
C ARG A 71 4.45 -9.19 9.08
N ILE A 72 5.45 -9.14 8.20
CA ILE A 72 6.24 -10.29 7.77
C ILE A 72 7.73 -10.00 7.93
N TYR A 73 8.53 -11.03 8.18
CA TYR A 73 9.99 -10.95 8.31
C TYR A 73 10.64 -11.99 7.41
N PHE A 74 11.67 -11.60 6.65
CA PHE A 74 12.36 -12.51 5.74
C PHE A 74 13.84 -12.14 5.59
N PRO A 75 14.74 -13.13 5.45
CA PRO A 75 16.14 -12.89 5.16
C PRO A 75 16.31 -12.43 3.72
N ILE A 76 17.18 -11.45 3.48
CA ILE A 76 17.63 -11.04 2.16
C ILE A 76 19.15 -10.90 2.14
N THR A 77 19.73 -11.04 0.96
CA THR A 77 21.10 -10.65 0.65
C THR A 77 21.12 -9.23 0.05
N THR A 78 22.23 -8.50 0.20
CA THR A 78 22.35 -7.08 -0.20
C THR A 78 22.16 -6.83 -1.69
N ASP A 79 22.43 -7.81 -2.56
CA ASP A 79 22.16 -7.76 -4.01
C ASP A 79 20.65 -7.72 -4.33
N LYS A 80 19.83 -8.46 -3.55
CA LYS A 80 18.37 -8.52 -3.74
C LYS A 80 17.62 -7.32 -3.15
N LEU A 81 18.30 -6.39 -2.47
CA LEU A 81 17.70 -5.23 -1.81
C LEU A 81 16.81 -4.39 -2.74
N PHE A 82 17.15 -4.28 -4.03
CA PHE A 82 16.31 -3.59 -5.02
C PHE A 82 14.96 -4.28 -5.27
N GLN A 83 14.92 -5.62 -5.28
CA GLN A 83 13.70 -6.41 -5.51
C GLN A 83 12.65 -6.16 -4.41
N VAL A 84 13.10 -5.93 -3.17
CA VAL A 84 12.22 -5.64 -2.03
C VAL A 84 11.38 -4.36 -2.26
N HIS A 85 11.93 -3.36 -2.96
CA HIS A 85 11.20 -2.14 -3.34
C HIS A 85 10.22 -2.32 -4.51
N LEU A 86 10.16 -3.52 -5.11
CA LEU A 86 9.19 -3.91 -6.13
C LEU A 86 8.01 -4.71 -5.56
N LEU A 87 8.05 -5.08 -4.28
CA LEU A 87 6.94 -5.75 -3.59
C LEU A 87 5.71 -4.84 -3.53
N ARG A 88 4.53 -5.44 -3.70
CA ARG A 88 3.25 -4.73 -3.85
C ARG A 88 2.27 -5.01 -2.73
N SER A 89 2.41 -6.13 -2.03
CA SER A 89 1.65 -6.43 -0.82
C SER A 89 2.07 -5.59 0.40
N VAL A 90 3.29 -5.06 0.42
CA VAL A 90 3.89 -4.38 1.58
C VAL A 90 3.68 -2.86 1.57
N ASP A 91 3.34 -2.31 2.73
CA ASP A 91 3.19 -0.87 3.00
C ASP A 91 4.55 -0.20 3.30
N ASN A 92 5.37 -0.74 4.20
CA ASN A 92 6.64 -0.13 4.61
C ASN A 92 7.71 -1.20 4.83
N LEU A 93 8.97 -0.83 4.70
CA LEU A 93 10.14 -1.71 4.84
C LEU A 93 11.09 -1.18 5.90
N PHE A 94 11.67 -2.06 6.71
CA PHE A 94 12.74 -1.77 7.64
C PHE A 94 13.72 -2.94 7.74
N VAL A 95 15.01 -2.67 7.94
CA VAL A 95 15.99 -3.71 8.28
C VAL A 95 15.96 -3.93 9.79
N VAL A 96 15.94 -5.19 10.23
CA VAL A 96 15.97 -5.56 11.64
C VAL A 96 17.41 -5.44 12.15
N VAL A 97 17.58 -4.75 13.28
CA VAL A 97 18.84 -4.64 14.02
C VAL A 97 18.90 -5.72 15.09
N ALA A 98 17.82 -5.88 15.86
CA ALA A 98 17.65 -6.97 16.81
C ALA A 98 16.16 -7.28 17.02
N GLU A 99 15.91 -8.50 17.47
CA GLU A 99 14.60 -9.02 17.82
C GLU A 99 14.71 -9.82 19.11
N TYR A 100 13.76 -9.60 20.02
CA TYR A 100 13.64 -10.28 21.30
C TYR A 100 12.22 -10.80 21.41
N ASP A 101 12.04 -12.12 21.35
CA ASP A 101 10.71 -12.74 21.40
C ASP A 101 10.08 -12.72 22.82
N HIS A 102 10.92 -12.69 23.86
CA HIS A 102 10.51 -12.79 25.27
C HIS A 102 11.26 -11.76 26.15
N TYR A 103 11.07 -10.48 25.86
CA TYR A 103 11.65 -9.36 26.61
C TYR A 103 10.98 -9.22 27.99
N GLN A 104 11.79 -9.35 29.05
CA GLN A 104 11.31 -9.31 30.44
C GLN A 104 11.21 -7.87 30.96
N PHE A 105 10.11 -7.19 30.63
CA PHE A 105 9.78 -5.89 31.20
C PHE A 105 9.69 -5.95 32.74
N LYS A 106 10.30 -4.97 33.42
CA LYS A 106 10.26 -4.87 34.88
C LYS A 106 8.93 -4.29 35.36
N GLU A 107 8.61 -4.53 36.63
CA GLU A 107 7.46 -3.90 37.28
C GLU A 107 7.66 -2.38 37.41
N SER A 108 8.90 -1.93 37.67
CA SER A 108 9.24 -0.51 37.67
C SER A 108 9.36 0.05 36.25
N LYS A 109 8.69 1.20 36.05
CA LYS A 109 8.78 2.00 34.82
C LYS A 109 10.21 2.51 34.57
N GLU A 110 10.87 2.99 35.62
CA GLU A 110 12.19 3.62 35.52
C GLU A 110 13.27 2.61 35.17
N GLU A 111 13.26 1.44 35.82
CA GLU A 111 14.17 0.33 35.50
C GLU A 111 13.99 -0.14 34.04
N THR A 112 12.74 -0.29 33.59
CA THR A 112 12.42 -0.68 32.22
C THR A 112 12.94 0.34 31.18
N LEU A 113 12.80 1.64 31.45
CA LEU A 113 13.29 2.68 30.55
C LEU A 113 14.83 2.75 30.54
N ASN A 114 15.48 2.54 31.69
CA ASN A 114 16.94 2.43 31.78
C ASN A 114 17.48 1.19 31.04
N GLU A 115 16.82 0.03 31.14
CA GLU A 115 17.20 -1.17 30.37
C GLU A 115 17.06 -0.95 28.85
N LEU A 116 16.00 -0.26 28.40
CA LEU A 116 15.85 0.15 27.00
C LEU A 116 16.93 1.16 26.58
N GLN A 117 17.29 2.10 27.44
CA GLN A 117 18.38 3.06 27.18
C GLN A 117 19.73 2.33 27.01
N GLU A 118 20.09 1.44 27.94
CA GLU A 118 21.29 0.61 27.85
C GLU A 118 21.31 -0.32 26.64
N LEU A 119 20.15 -0.74 26.13
CA LEU A 119 20.06 -1.61 24.98
C LEU A 119 20.68 -0.97 23.73
N ALA A 120 20.54 0.34 23.56
CA ALA A 120 20.98 1.05 22.35
C ALA A 120 22.48 0.88 22.03
N SER A 121 23.35 0.82 23.05
CA SER A 121 24.80 0.63 22.87
C SER A 121 25.23 -0.83 22.66
N LYS A 122 24.36 -1.79 23.02
CA LYS A 122 24.62 -3.24 22.94
C LYS A 122 24.21 -3.85 21.59
N LEU A 123 23.56 -3.09 20.71
CA LEU A 123 22.93 -3.57 19.47
C LEU A 123 23.93 -3.67 18.28
N PRO A 124 23.77 -4.67 17.39
CA PRO A 124 24.64 -4.89 16.22
C PRO A 124 24.25 -4.00 15.03
N TRP A 125 24.46 -2.68 15.17
CA TRP A 125 24.03 -1.69 14.17
C TRP A 125 24.73 -1.76 12.80
N THR A 126 25.90 -2.40 12.72
CA THR A 126 26.81 -2.34 11.54
C THR A 126 26.14 -2.76 10.24
N SER A 127 25.62 -3.99 10.17
CA SER A 127 24.98 -4.55 8.97
C SER A 127 23.71 -3.77 8.58
N ALA A 128 22.92 -3.35 9.56
CA ALA A 128 21.70 -2.57 9.33
C ALA A 128 21.99 -1.17 8.75
N LEU A 129 23.05 -0.51 9.24
CA LEU A 129 23.48 0.80 8.73
C LEU A 129 24.08 0.70 7.32
N GLU A 130 24.80 -0.39 7.00
CA GLU A 130 25.28 -0.63 5.64
C GLU A 130 24.12 -0.82 4.65
N VAL A 131 23.11 -1.62 5.01
CA VAL A 131 21.90 -1.82 4.20
C VAL A 131 21.13 -0.51 4.02
N TRP A 132 21.00 0.31 5.07
CA TRP A 132 20.40 1.65 4.95
C TRP A 132 21.22 2.57 4.03
N ARG A 133 22.56 2.56 4.10
CA ARG A 133 23.43 3.32 3.18
C ARG A 133 23.25 2.88 1.73
N LEU A 134 23.26 1.57 1.46
CA LEU A 134 23.02 1.00 0.13
C LEU A 134 21.64 1.42 -0.42
N ASN A 135 20.58 1.26 0.38
CA ASN A 135 19.24 1.72 0.06
C ASN A 135 19.19 3.22 -0.30
N ARG A 136 19.91 4.08 0.45
CA ARG A 136 20.02 5.51 0.14
C ARG A 136 20.66 5.78 -1.23
N THR A 137 21.59 4.96 -1.70
CA THR A 137 22.14 5.09 -3.07
C THR A 137 21.12 4.69 -4.15
N LEU A 138 20.31 3.64 -3.93
CA LEU A 138 19.22 3.25 -4.81
C LEU A 138 18.18 4.37 -4.93
N LYS A 139 17.84 5.01 -3.81
CA LYS A 139 16.99 6.22 -3.80
C LYS A 139 17.58 7.38 -4.59
N LYS A 140 18.88 7.70 -4.43
CA LYS A 140 19.54 8.77 -5.22
C LYS A 140 19.47 8.49 -6.73
N LYS A 141 19.75 7.26 -7.18
CA LYS A 141 19.61 6.85 -8.59
C LYS A 141 18.16 6.99 -9.10
N LYS A 142 17.17 6.67 -8.27
CA LYS A 142 15.72 6.85 -8.57
C LYS A 142 15.30 8.33 -8.59
N GLY A 143 15.93 9.16 -7.75
CA GLY A 143 15.69 10.60 -7.63
C GLY A 143 16.28 11.42 -8.78
N HIS A 144 17.51 11.14 -9.23
CA HIS A 144 18.10 11.78 -10.41
C HIS A 144 17.25 11.56 -11.68
N ARG A 145 16.73 10.33 -11.86
CA ARG A 145 15.76 10.02 -12.93
C ARG A 145 14.42 10.77 -12.82
N LYS A 146 14.12 11.41 -11.68
CA LYS A 146 12.92 12.24 -11.46
C LYS A 146 13.22 13.74 -11.56
N ALA A 147 14.46 14.16 -11.27
CA ALA A 147 14.90 15.56 -11.31
C ALA A 147 15.27 16.04 -12.73
N GLY A 148 15.72 15.13 -13.61
CA GLY A 148 16.17 15.46 -14.97
C GLY A 148 15.09 15.90 -15.97
N ASN A 149 13.82 16.07 -15.55
CA ASN A 149 12.70 16.39 -16.45
C ASN A 149 11.88 17.61 -15.97
N ALA A 150 12.54 18.57 -15.29
CA ALA A 150 11.94 19.79 -14.76
C ALA A 150 12.61 21.08 -15.28
N THR A 151 13.10 21.09 -16.52
CA THR A 151 13.50 22.32 -17.22
C THR A 151 12.29 22.97 -17.89
N ARG A 152 11.84 24.04 -17.26
CA ARG A 152 10.62 24.81 -17.57
C ARG A 152 10.77 25.64 -18.85
N ALA A 153 10.30 25.11 -19.98
CA ALA A 153 10.13 25.91 -21.19
C ALA A 153 8.96 26.90 -21.02
N LYS A 154 9.26 28.20 -20.90
CA LYS A 154 8.28 29.27 -21.08
C LYS A 154 8.14 29.56 -22.58
N SER A 155 6.91 29.56 -23.09
CA SER A 155 6.57 30.17 -24.38
C SER A 155 5.44 31.17 -24.18
N ASN A 156 5.68 32.44 -24.49
CA ASN A 156 4.68 33.49 -24.44
C ASN A 156 3.70 33.37 -25.61
N ALA A 157 2.42 33.62 -25.35
CA ALA A 157 1.45 34.04 -26.35
C ALA A 157 0.39 34.91 -25.67
N GLU A 158 0.21 36.14 -26.15
CA GLU A 158 -0.83 37.06 -25.69
C GLU A 158 -2.12 36.91 -26.53
N PRO A 159 -3.28 37.40 -26.04
CA PRO A 159 -4.58 37.01 -26.54
C PRO A 159 -5.08 37.85 -27.73
N SER A 160 -6.12 37.36 -28.40
CA SER A 160 -6.95 38.15 -29.32
C SER A 160 -8.43 38.07 -28.91
N GLU A 161 -9.18 39.12 -29.23
CA GLU A 161 -10.33 39.64 -28.49
C GLU A 161 -11.71 39.38 -29.16
N VAL A 162 -12.71 38.97 -28.35
CA VAL A 162 -14.20 39.23 -28.37
C VAL A 162 -15.01 39.26 -29.70
N PRO A 163 -16.36 39.44 -29.75
CA PRO A 163 -17.42 39.59 -28.72
C PRO A 163 -18.48 38.46 -28.74
N ALA A 164 -19.41 38.22 -27.79
CA ALA A 164 -20.04 38.91 -26.65
C ALA A 164 -21.55 39.20 -26.85
N ALA A 165 -22.39 38.53 -26.04
CA ALA A 165 -23.76 38.89 -25.63
C ALA A 165 -24.16 37.89 -24.51
N ALA A 166 -24.07 38.24 -23.22
CA ALA A 166 -25.03 39.00 -22.42
C ALA A 166 -26.29 38.19 -22.01
N ALA A 167 -26.87 38.32 -20.81
CA ALA A 167 -26.39 38.78 -19.49
C ALA A 167 -27.51 38.50 -18.46
N ALA A 168 -27.19 38.01 -17.26
CA ALA A 168 -27.94 38.21 -16.01
C ALA A 168 -27.18 37.54 -14.86
N ALA A 169 -27.07 38.21 -13.72
CA ALA A 169 -26.40 37.72 -12.53
C ALA A 169 -27.40 37.51 -11.39
N GLU A 170 -27.07 36.64 -10.45
CA GLU A 170 -27.39 36.85 -9.04
C GLU A 170 -26.31 36.17 -8.19
N THR A 171 -25.89 36.83 -7.11
CA THR A 171 -24.72 36.50 -6.31
C THR A 171 -25.12 36.44 -4.85
N GLU A 172 -24.86 35.32 -4.17
CA GLU A 172 -24.82 35.29 -2.70
C GLU A 172 -23.49 34.72 -2.22
N GLN A 173 -23.01 35.29 -1.10
CA GLN A 173 -21.65 35.18 -0.61
C GLN A 173 -21.54 34.15 0.52
N GLN A 174 -20.36 33.54 0.68
CA GLN A 174 -19.98 32.86 1.91
C GLN A 174 -19.26 33.85 2.85
N GLU A 175 -19.78 34.06 4.05
CA GLU A 175 -19.09 34.83 5.09
C GLU A 175 -18.05 33.99 5.84
N LEU A 176 -16.94 34.65 6.19
CA LEU A 176 -15.97 34.26 7.20
C LEU A 176 -15.99 35.35 8.30
N PRO A 177 -16.09 35.03 9.59
CA PRO A 177 -16.08 36.04 10.64
C PRO A 177 -14.70 36.67 10.84
N GLN A 178 -14.64 38.00 10.85
CA GLN A 178 -13.54 38.78 11.43
C GLN A 178 -13.81 39.06 12.91
N VAL A 179 -12.74 39.31 13.68
CA VAL A 179 -12.79 40.07 14.94
C VAL A 179 -11.57 41.01 14.96
N MET A 180 -11.77 42.29 15.27
CA MET A 180 -10.73 43.33 15.33
C MET A 180 -10.89 44.21 16.58
N SER A 181 -9.74 44.62 17.14
CA SER A 181 -9.42 45.85 17.95
C SER A 181 -10.31 46.12 19.20
N PRO A 182 -9.92 46.99 20.20
CA PRO A 182 -9.29 48.33 20.13
C PRO A 182 -7.94 48.48 20.90
N ASP A 183 -7.21 49.61 20.96
CA ASP A 183 -6.96 50.78 20.07
C ASP A 183 -5.73 51.61 20.62
N ASP A 184 -5.17 52.50 19.77
CA ASP A 184 -4.48 53.81 19.99
C ASP A 184 -3.21 54.08 20.86
N ASP A 185 -2.20 54.62 20.14
CA ASP A 185 -1.48 55.92 20.31
C ASP A 185 -0.01 56.10 20.80
N ASP A 186 0.57 57.13 20.16
CA ASP A 186 1.67 58.07 20.48
C ASP A 186 3.17 57.78 20.19
N ALA A 187 3.83 58.85 19.77
CA ALA A 187 5.03 59.01 18.95
C ALA A 187 6.40 58.87 19.63
N LYS A 188 7.43 58.51 18.84
CA LYS A 188 8.48 59.46 18.38
C LYS A 188 9.50 58.87 17.40
N ALA A 189 10.13 59.75 16.64
CA ALA A 189 11.15 59.43 15.64
C ALA A 189 12.59 59.48 16.21
N GLU A 190 13.52 58.75 15.57
CA GLU A 190 14.69 59.36 14.92
C GLU A 190 15.35 58.40 13.91
N VAL A 191 16.21 58.93 13.04
CA VAL A 191 16.51 58.37 11.71
C VAL A 191 17.99 58.59 11.33
N THR A 192 18.60 57.61 10.63
CA THR A 192 19.86 57.66 9.83
C THR A 192 21.22 57.81 10.56
N PRO A 193 22.37 57.49 9.91
CA PRO A 193 22.63 56.28 9.10
C PRO A 193 24.07 55.70 9.27
N ASP A 194 24.38 54.75 8.39
CA ASP A 194 25.71 54.42 7.82
C ASP A 194 26.66 53.43 8.51
N SER A 195 27.18 52.54 7.65
CA SER A 195 28.40 51.70 7.72
C SER A 195 28.54 50.79 8.97
N GLU A 196 28.79 49.49 8.80
CA GLU A 196 30.08 49.03 8.26
C GLU A 196 30.07 47.65 7.58
N THR A 197 30.94 47.55 6.57
CA THR A 197 31.80 46.39 6.26
C THR A 197 31.17 45.04 5.95
N ARG A 198 31.14 44.73 4.64
CA ARG A 198 31.30 43.35 4.14
C ARG A 198 32.65 42.80 4.61
N GLN A 199 32.66 41.94 5.63
CA GLN A 199 33.76 41.00 5.84
C GLN A 199 33.47 39.73 5.05
N GLN A 200 34.27 39.52 4.01
CA GLN A 200 34.39 38.25 3.31
C GLN A 200 35.39 37.38 4.06
N ASP A 201 34.92 36.63 5.04
CA ASP A 201 35.74 35.56 5.61
C ASP A 201 35.59 34.30 4.77
N LEU A 202 36.64 34.07 3.98
CA LEU A 202 36.94 32.81 3.33
C LEU A 202 37.42 31.83 4.40
N GLU A 203 36.50 31.08 5.02
CA GLU A 203 36.85 29.90 5.81
C GLU A 203 36.75 28.62 4.97
N ASP A 204 37.78 27.80 5.15
CA ASP A 204 38.20 26.69 4.32
C ASP A 204 37.12 25.72 3.81
N THR A 205 37.34 25.29 2.56
CA THR A 205 36.79 24.06 1.99
C THR A 205 37.30 22.80 2.71
N ALA A 206 36.83 22.57 3.92
CA ALA A 206 36.64 21.22 4.43
C ALA A 206 35.38 20.62 3.75
N PRO A 207 35.35 19.32 3.43
CA PRO A 207 34.09 18.69 3.03
C PRO A 207 33.14 18.73 4.21
N GLU A 208 32.04 19.50 4.12
CA GLU A 208 30.98 19.51 5.15
C GLU A 208 30.62 18.05 5.50
N VAL A 209 31.02 17.61 6.70
CA VAL A 209 30.66 16.30 7.22
C VAL A 209 29.17 16.37 7.54
N LYS A 210 28.38 16.05 6.53
CA LYS A 210 26.94 16.30 6.49
C LYS A 210 26.27 15.60 7.67
N LEU A 211 26.00 16.38 8.72
CA LEU A 211 25.53 15.89 10.01
C LEU A 211 24.27 15.04 9.81
N ILE A 212 24.38 13.76 10.12
CA ILE A 212 23.27 12.81 9.99
C ILE A 212 22.20 13.21 11.00
N LYS A 213 21.00 13.45 10.48
CA LYS A 213 19.83 13.68 11.31
C LYS A 213 19.04 12.40 11.51
N PHE A 214 18.46 12.21 12.68
CA PHE A 214 17.67 11.02 12.97
C PHE A 214 16.41 11.31 13.79
N ARG A 215 15.48 10.35 13.77
CA ARG A 215 14.40 10.23 14.76
C ARG A 215 14.30 8.80 15.27
N VAL A 216 13.76 8.64 16.47
CA VAL A 216 13.23 7.36 16.96
C VAL A 216 11.72 7.39 16.88
N THR A 217 11.10 6.31 16.40
CA THR A 217 9.65 6.13 16.43
C THR A 217 9.32 4.84 17.16
N CYS A 218 8.65 4.97 18.30
CA CYS A 218 8.20 3.82 19.09
C CYS A 218 6.75 3.46 18.76
N ASN A 219 6.50 2.23 18.34
CA ASN A 219 5.15 1.68 18.19
C ASN A 219 4.92 0.67 19.31
N ARG A 220 4.04 1.00 20.27
CA ARG A 220 3.70 0.14 21.41
C ARG A 220 2.29 -0.45 21.25
N ALA A 221 2.15 -1.74 21.51
CA ALA A 221 0.87 -2.44 21.58
C ALA A 221 0.87 -3.44 22.76
N GLY A 222 -0.26 -3.58 23.45
CA GLY A 222 -0.40 -4.45 24.63
C GLY A 222 -0.52 -3.68 25.95
N ASP A 223 -1.20 -4.32 26.90
CA ASP A 223 -1.80 -3.67 28.07
C ASP A 223 -0.94 -3.72 29.33
N LYS A 224 0.17 -4.49 29.31
CA LYS A 224 1.04 -4.75 30.46
C LYS A 224 2.18 -3.72 30.65
N HIS A 225 2.24 -2.67 29.84
CA HIS A 225 3.35 -1.72 29.82
C HIS A 225 3.12 -0.55 30.78
N SER A 226 4.08 -0.31 31.68
CA SER A 226 4.09 0.80 32.64
C SER A 226 4.52 2.16 32.05
N PHE A 227 4.85 2.21 30.75
CA PHE A 227 5.40 3.38 30.04
C PHE A 227 4.63 3.73 28.75
N SER A 228 4.75 4.97 28.29
CA SER A 228 4.22 5.43 27.00
C SER A 228 5.23 5.25 25.86
N SER A 229 4.72 5.17 24.62
CA SER A 229 5.58 5.12 23.42
C SER A 229 6.51 6.33 23.32
N ASN A 230 6.06 7.50 23.75
CA ASN A 230 6.84 8.74 23.65
C ASN A 230 8.02 8.75 24.63
N GLU A 231 7.84 8.20 25.83
CA GLU A 231 8.92 8.04 26.81
C GLU A 231 9.96 7.04 26.33
N ALA A 232 9.53 5.85 25.88
CA ALA A 232 10.44 4.87 25.31
C ALA A 232 11.20 5.40 24.07
N ALA A 233 10.54 6.16 23.19
CA ALA A 233 11.19 6.81 22.05
C ALA A 233 12.19 7.89 22.47
N ARG A 234 11.88 8.67 23.51
CA ARG A 234 12.75 9.72 24.04
C ARG A 234 14.01 9.12 24.68
N ASP A 235 13.85 8.12 25.53
CA ASP A 235 14.94 7.59 26.36
C ASP A 235 15.87 6.70 25.53
N PHE A 236 15.30 5.83 24.68
CA PHE A 236 16.06 5.10 23.65
C PHE A 236 16.73 6.07 22.64
N GLY A 237 16.03 7.15 22.26
CA GLY A 237 16.58 8.19 21.38
C GLY A 237 17.75 8.95 21.98
N GLY A 238 17.73 9.21 23.29
CA GLY A 238 18.86 9.79 24.03
C GLY A 238 20.11 8.92 23.91
N ALA A 239 20.00 7.62 24.15
CA ALA A 239 21.14 6.71 24.03
C ALA A 239 21.63 6.53 22.58
N VAL A 240 20.73 6.51 21.59
CA VAL A 240 21.12 6.51 20.16
C VAL A 240 21.86 7.81 19.79
N GLN A 241 21.44 8.96 20.32
CA GLN A 241 22.15 10.23 20.14
C GLN A 241 23.53 10.20 20.81
N GLU A 242 23.64 9.69 22.04
CA GLU A 242 24.90 9.60 22.77
C GLU A 242 25.90 8.65 22.07
N PHE A 243 25.44 7.50 21.60
CA PHE A 243 26.27 6.49 20.94
C PHE A 243 26.74 6.92 19.53
N PHE A 244 25.87 7.56 18.73
CA PHE A 244 26.20 7.93 17.35
C PHE A 244 26.53 9.40 17.10
N GLN A 245 26.30 10.27 18.09
CA GLN A 245 26.42 11.74 17.96
C GLN A 245 25.59 12.33 16.79
N TRP A 246 24.47 11.67 16.43
CA TRP A 246 23.53 12.16 15.42
C TRP A 246 22.61 13.25 15.98
N LYS A 247 22.19 14.19 15.12
CA LYS A 247 21.29 15.27 15.54
C LYS A 247 19.83 14.82 15.46
N ALA A 248 19.11 14.86 16.58
CA ALA A 248 17.68 14.59 16.59
C ALA A 248 16.90 15.65 15.78
N ASP A 249 16.05 15.21 14.84
CA ASP A 249 15.12 16.06 14.07
C ASP A 249 13.85 15.28 13.74
N MET A 250 12.74 15.61 14.40
CA MET A 250 11.48 14.87 14.23
C MET A 250 10.79 15.13 12.88
N THR A 251 11.27 16.12 12.10
CA THR A 251 10.63 16.59 10.87
C THR A 251 11.45 16.32 9.61
N LYS A 252 12.78 16.49 9.67
CA LYS A 252 13.72 16.43 8.55
C LYS A 252 14.92 15.54 8.90
N PHE A 253 14.66 14.26 9.15
CA PHE A 253 15.65 13.23 9.45
C PHE A 253 16.16 12.51 8.19
N ASP A 254 17.38 11.98 8.25
CA ASP A 254 17.94 11.04 7.27
C ASP A 254 17.66 9.58 7.67
N ILE A 255 17.69 9.30 8.98
CA ILE A 255 17.52 7.96 9.57
C ILE A 255 16.27 7.96 10.45
N GLU A 256 15.41 6.97 10.26
CA GLU A 256 14.36 6.64 11.22
C GLU A 256 14.68 5.29 11.86
N VAL A 257 14.89 5.32 13.17
CA VAL A 257 15.05 4.13 14.00
C VAL A 257 13.68 3.75 14.56
N LEU A 258 13.29 2.49 14.39
CA LEU A 258 12.01 1.96 14.83
C LEU A 258 12.22 1.13 16.09
N LEU A 259 11.48 1.46 17.15
CA LEU A 259 11.36 0.65 18.38
C LEU A 259 9.95 0.08 18.41
N ASN A 260 9.77 -1.17 17.98
CA ASN A 260 8.46 -1.81 17.98
C ASN A 260 8.32 -2.72 19.19
N ILE A 261 7.39 -2.41 20.08
CA ILE A 261 7.13 -3.16 21.31
C ILE A 261 5.71 -3.72 21.25
N HIS A 262 5.56 -5.04 21.39
CA HIS A 262 4.26 -5.71 21.38
C HIS A 262 4.22 -6.82 22.42
N ASN A 263 3.44 -6.62 23.50
CA ASN A 263 3.47 -7.49 24.69
C ASN A 263 4.90 -7.69 25.19
N ASP A 264 5.44 -8.90 25.12
CA ASP A 264 6.80 -9.30 25.45
C ASP A 264 7.78 -9.25 24.26
N GLU A 265 7.32 -8.97 23.04
CA GLU A 265 8.19 -8.89 21.86
C GLU A 265 8.74 -7.47 21.64
N VAL A 266 10.06 -7.37 21.41
CA VAL A 266 10.74 -6.11 21.03
C VAL A 266 11.51 -6.30 19.73
N VAL A 267 11.18 -5.50 18.72
CA VAL A 267 11.85 -5.48 17.41
C VAL A 267 12.39 -4.09 17.12
N ILE A 268 13.72 -3.98 17.02
CA ILE A 268 14.43 -2.75 16.72
C ILE A 268 14.90 -2.80 15.27
N GLY A 269 14.75 -1.70 14.54
CA GLY A 269 15.11 -1.66 13.12
C GLY A 269 15.39 -0.26 12.59
N ILE A 270 15.84 -0.18 11.35
CA ILE A 270 16.04 1.08 10.61
C ILE A 270 15.10 1.10 9.40
N ALA A 271 14.30 2.16 9.27
CA ALA A 271 13.36 2.31 8.17
C ALA A 271 14.09 2.44 6.81
N LEU A 272 13.63 1.67 5.82
CA LEU A 272 14.12 1.70 4.45
C LEU A 272 13.20 2.55 3.55
N THR A 273 11.91 2.65 3.86
CA THR A 273 10.92 3.49 3.16
C THR A 273 10.71 4.83 3.87
N GLU A 274 10.82 5.95 3.14
CA GLU A 274 10.42 7.29 3.64
C GLU A 274 8.92 7.51 3.46
N GLU A 275 8.40 7.23 2.26
CA GLU A 275 6.97 7.11 2.00
C GLU A 275 6.58 5.64 1.87
N SER A 276 5.39 5.31 2.37
CA SER A 276 4.81 3.98 2.27
C SER A 276 4.54 3.58 0.81
N LEU A 277 4.90 2.35 0.42
CA LEU A 277 4.83 1.84 -0.94
C LEU A 277 3.40 1.71 -1.51
N HIS A 278 2.36 1.87 -0.69
CA HIS A 278 0.99 2.03 -1.18
C HIS A 278 0.76 3.36 -1.91
N ARG A 279 1.62 4.37 -1.70
CA ARG A 279 1.59 5.65 -2.44
C ARG A 279 2.14 5.48 -3.85
N ARG A 280 1.42 4.69 -4.64
CA ARG A 280 1.72 4.37 -6.04
C ARG A 280 0.45 4.38 -6.87
N ASN A 281 0.63 4.56 -8.17
CA ASN A 281 -0.37 4.40 -9.23
C ASN A 281 -1.50 5.44 -9.26
N ILE A 282 -1.96 5.93 -8.09
CA ILE A 282 -2.98 6.97 -7.98
C ILE A 282 -2.36 8.37 -7.80
N SER A 283 -2.87 9.33 -8.57
CA SER A 283 -2.56 10.76 -8.46
C SER A 283 -3.81 11.61 -8.16
N HIS A 284 -4.98 11.16 -8.63
CA HIS A 284 -6.28 11.79 -8.45
C HIS A 284 -7.08 10.99 -7.42
N PHE A 285 -7.08 11.47 -6.17
CA PHE A 285 -7.72 10.81 -5.04
C PHE A 285 -9.22 11.17 -4.93
N GLY A 286 -9.98 10.25 -4.36
CA GLY A 286 -11.39 10.39 -4.01
C GLY A 286 -11.63 10.04 -2.53
N PRO A 287 -12.86 10.25 -2.01
CA PRO A 287 -13.15 10.19 -0.57
C PRO A 287 -12.96 8.80 0.07
N THR A 288 -12.92 7.76 -0.75
CA THR A 288 -12.79 6.34 -0.37
C THR A 288 -11.73 5.60 -1.20
N THR A 289 -10.72 6.29 -1.74
CA THR A 289 -9.63 5.62 -2.47
C THR A 289 -8.94 4.57 -1.59
N LEU A 290 -8.98 3.30 -2.02
CA LEU A 290 -8.27 2.21 -1.36
C LEU A 290 -6.75 2.33 -1.52
N ARG A 291 -6.00 1.76 -0.56
CA ARG A 291 -4.55 1.61 -0.67
C ARG A 291 -4.22 0.57 -1.74
N SER A 292 -3.25 0.88 -2.61
CA SER A 292 -2.80 -0.02 -3.68
C SER A 292 -2.29 -1.37 -3.17
N THR A 293 -1.78 -1.44 -1.94
CA THR A 293 -1.39 -2.68 -1.24
C THR A 293 -2.58 -3.59 -0.90
N LEU A 294 -3.71 -3.01 -0.48
CA LEU A 294 -4.96 -3.72 -0.26
C LEU A 294 -5.59 -4.19 -1.59
N CYS A 295 -5.58 -3.32 -2.62
CA CYS A 295 -6.01 -3.68 -3.98
C CYS A 295 -5.25 -4.90 -4.51
N TYR A 296 -3.91 -4.88 -4.36
CA TYR A 296 -3.04 -6.00 -4.75
C TYR A 296 -3.37 -7.29 -4.01
N GLY A 297 -3.58 -7.22 -2.68
CA GLY A 297 -4.00 -8.37 -1.88
C GLY A 297 -5.34 -8.96 -2.36
N MET A 298 -6.35 -8.12 -2.59
CA MET A 298 -7.65 -8.55 -3.10
C MET A 298 -7.54 -9.22 -4.49
N LEU A 299 -6.70 -8.68 -5.38
CA LEU A 299 -6.42 -9.30 -6.69
C LEU A 299 -5.76 -10.68 -6.53
N ARG A 300 -4.72 -10.81 -5.69
CA ARG A 300 -4.04 -12.10 -5.44
C ARG A 300 -4.99 -13.18 -4.93
N LEU A 301 -6.01 -12.85 -4.12
CA LEU A 301 -7.03 -13.82 -3.67
C LEU A 301 -7.83 -14.43 -4.83
N CYS A 302 -8.07 -13.67 -5.90
CA CYS A 302 -8.75 -14.19 -7.09
C CYS A 302 -7.89 -15.22 -7.85
N LYS A 303 -6.56 -15.10 -7.77
CA LYS A 303 -5.59 -15.75 -8.66
C LYS A 303 -5.95 -15.53 -10.15
N PRO A 304 -5.79 -14.29 -10.67
CA PRO A 304 -5.97 -13.98 -12.08
C PRO A 304 -5.16 -14.92 -12.97
N GLN A 305 -5.74 -15.32 -14.09
CA GLN A 305 -5.10 -16.11 -15.14
C GLN A 305 -4.95 -15.27 -16.41
N GLU A 306 -4.11 -15.75 -17.33
CA GLU A 306 -3.99 -15.18 -18.67
C GLU A 306 -5.36 -15.17 -19.37
N SER A 307 -5.68 -14.07 -20.06
CA SER A 307 -6.97 -13.82 -20.72
C SER A 307 -8.21 -13.74 -19.82
N ASP A 308 -8.09 -13.72 -18.48
CA ASP A 308 -9.23 -13.45 -17.58
C ASP A 308 -9.81 -12.05 -17.86
N ILE A 309 -11.15 -11.95 -17.96
CA ILE A 309 -11.86 -10.67 -17.96
C ILE A 309 -12.23 -10.31 -16.52
N ILE A 310 -11.69 -9.19 -16.04
CA ILE A 310 -11.77 -8.72 -14.66
C ILE A 310 -12.59 -7.43 -14.57
N LEU A 311 -13.67 -7.45 -13.80
CA LEU A 311 -14.63 -6.36 -13.68
C LEU A 311 -14.60 -5.72 -12.29
N ASP A 312 -14.42 -4.40 -12.23
CA ASP A 312 -14.72 -3.58 -11.04
C ASP A 312 -15.91 -2.65 -11.37
N PRO A 313 -17.14 -3.01 -10.98
CA PRO A 313 -18.35 -2.28 -11.33
C PRO A 313 -18.68 -1.09 -10.40
N MET A 314 -17.87 -0.81 -9.38
CA MET A 314 -17.93 0.40 -8.55
C MET A 314 -16.51 0.92 -8.27
N CYS A 315 -15.79 1.26 -9.35
CA CYS A 315 -14.34 1.42 -9.31
C CYS A 315 -13.84 2.67 -8.57
N GLY A 316 -14.69 3.68 -8.34
CA GLY A 316 -14.38 4.88 -7.58
C GLY A 316 -13.26 5.75 -8.18
N THR A 317 -12.00 5.40 -7.91
CA THR A 317 -10.82 6.07 -8.51
C THR A 317 -9.99 5.14 -9.40
N GLY A 318 -10.48 3.92 -9.64
CA GLY A 318 -9.80 2.90 -10.43
C GLY A 318 -8.70 2.16 -9.68
N ALA A 319 -8.60 2.30 -8.36
CA ALA A 319 -7.46 1.81 -7.60
C ALA A 319 -7.27 0.29 -7.70
N ILE A 320 -8.34 -0.50 -7.77
CA ILE A 320 -8.27 -1.95 -7.97
C ILE A 320 -7.87 -2.29 -9.43
N PRO A 321 -8.63 -1.90 -10.47
CA PRO A 321 -8.32 -2.32 -11.84
C PRO A 321 -7.01 -1.72 -12.36
N LEU A 322 -6.61 -0.51 -11.94
CA LEU A 322 -5.31 0.07 -12.29
C LEU A 322 -4.15 -0.65 -11.61
N GLU A 323 -4.29 -1.09 -10.36
CA GLU A 323 -3.28 -1.91 -9.70
C GLU A 323 -3.08 -3.25 -10.43
N GLY A 324 -4.21 -3.84 -10.87
CA GLY A 324 -4.26 -5.08 -11.64
C GLY A 324 -3.63 -4.96 -13.03
N ALA A 325 -4.09 -4.03 -13.86
CA ALA A 325 -3.58 -3.78 -15.22
C ALA A 325 -2.08 -3.43 -15.28
N ILE A 326 -1.48 -3.07 -14.14
CA ILE A 326 -0.04 -2.82 -14.00
C ILE A 326 0.73 -4.09 -13.65
N GLU A 327 0.16 -5.05 -12.92
CA GLU A 327 0.81 -6.31 -12.51
C GLU A 327 0.43 -7.51 -13.39
N PHE A 328 -0.87 -7.81 -13.50
CA PHE A 328 -1.40 -8.95 -14.25
C PHE A 328 -1.82 -8.45 -15.64
N ASN A 329 -0.83 -8.00 -16.41
CA ASN A 329 -1.03 -7.36 -17.72
C ASN A 329 -1.57 -8.31 -18.81
N GLU A 330 -1.57 -9.62 -18.55
CA GLU A 330 -2.17 -10.65 -19.41
C GLU A 330 -3.69 -10.82 -19.18
N SER A 331 -4.28 -10.12 -18.19
CA SER A 331 -5.72 -10.07 -17.95
C SER A 331 -6.30 -8.73 -18.44
N PHE A 332 -7.57 -8.71 -18.87
CA PHE A 332 -8.24 -7.49 -19.31
C PHE A 332 -9.16 -6.92 -18.24
N TYR A 333 -9.06 -5.62 -17.98
CA TYR A 333 -9.79 -4.94 -16.91
C TYR A 333 -10.90 -4.04 -17.47
N ILE A 334 -12.08 -4.12 -16.85
CA ILE A 334 -13.16 -3.18 -17.11
C ILE A 334 -13.52 -2.51 -15.78
N ALA A 335 -13.39 -1.19 -15.75
CA ALA A 335 -13.67 -0.36 -14.59
C ALA A 335 -14.92 0.48 -14.87
N GLY A 336 -15.84 0.58 -13.91
CA GLY A 336 -16.94 1.51 -14.04
C GLY A 336 -17.61 1.87 -12.73
N ASP A 337 -18.37 2.95 -12.77
CA ASP A 337 -19.03 3.56 -11.63
C ASP A 337 -20.29 4.31 -12.12
N ASN A 338 -21.25 4.58 -11.24
CA ASN A 338 -22.42 5.38 -11.61
C ASN A 338 -22.15 6.88 -11.53
N ASN A 339 -21.15 7.28 -10.76
CA ASN A 339 -20.75 8.66 -10.57
C ASN A 339 -19.75 9.09 -11.66
N ASP A 340 -20.15 10.02 -12.51
CA ASP A 340 -19.27 10.61 -13.53
C ASP A 340 -17.94 11.13 -12.94
N MET A 341 -17.97 11.76 -11.75
CA MET A 341 -16.76 12.24 -11.07
C MET A 341 -15.84 11.11 -10.57
N ALA A 342 -16.33 9.87 -10.47
CA ALA A 342 -15.53 8.69 -10.19
C ALA A 342 -14.85 8.17 -11.47
N VAL A 343 -15.63 8.04 -12.55
CA VAL A 343 -15.13 7.68 -13.88
C VAL A 343 -14.05 8.65 -14.34
N ASN A 344 -14.29 9.96 -14.25
CA ASN A 344 -13.32 11.00 -14.61
C ASN A 344 -12.03 10.95 -13.78
N ARG A 345 -12.08 10.64 -12.47
CA ARG A 345 -10.86 10.41 -11.67
C ARG A 345 -10.11 9.16 -12.12
N THR A 346 -10.83 8.10 -12.47
CA THR A 346 -10.26 6.83 -12.96
C THR A 346 -9.51 7.04 -14.28
N VAL A 347 -10.13 7.71 -15.25
CA VAL A 347 -9.50 8.11 -16.54
C VAL A 347 -8.23 8.93 -16.29
N ASN A 348 -8.28 9.93 -15.41
CA ASN A 348 -7.11 10.76 -15.09
C ASN A 348 -5.96 9.96 -14.44
N ASN A 349 -6.25 8.97 -13.60
CA ASN A 349 -5.24 8.07 -13.04
C ASN A 349 -4.62 7.15 -14.11
N ILE A 350 -5.43 6.60 -15.02
CA ILE A 350 -4.96 5.79 -16.17
C ILE A 350 -4.03 6.62 -17.06
N CYS A 351 -4.48 7.81 -17.49
CA CYS A 351 -3.70 8.74 -18.31
C CYS A 351 -2.38 9.15 -17.64
N HIS A 352 -2.38 9.37 -16.32
CA HIS A 352 -1.16 9.68 -15.56
C HIS A 352 -0.14 8.53 -15.62
N ILE A 353 -0.58 7.27 -15.51
CA ILE A 353 0.30 6.10 -15.57
C ILE A 353 0.76 5.80 -16.99
N GLN A 354 -0.10 5.95 -18.00
CA GLN A 354 0.29 5.79 -19.40
C GLN A 354 1.41 6.77 -19.79
N LYS A 355 1.27 8.07 -19.45
CA LYS A 355 2.35 9.06 -19.65
C LYS A 355 3.66 8.64 -18.97
N ARG A 356 3.59 8.28 -17.67
CA ARG A 356 4.74 7.82 -16.87
C ARG A 356 5.38 6.51 -17.37
N ARG A 357 4.68 5.71 -18.17
CA ARG A 357 5.17 4.50 -18.86
C ARG A 357 5.81 4.86 -20.20
N ALA A 358 5.19 5.74 -20.98
CA ALA A 358 5.74 6.25 -22.24
C ALA A 358 7.11 6.92 -22.03
N ASP A 359 7.25 7.75 -20.98
CA ASP A 359 8.52 8.38 -20.56
C ASP A 359 9.67 7.39 -20.29
N LYS A 360 9.36 6.09 -20.17
CA LYS A 360 10.31 5.00 -19.89
C LYS A 360 10.48 4.03 -21.05
N GLY A 361 9.94 4.33 -22.23
CA GLY A 361 9.96 3.43 -23.38
C GLY A 361 9.19 2.11 -23.16
N SER A 362 8.23 2.09 -22.23
CA SER A 362 7.34 0.93 -22.03
C SER A 362 6.30 0.85 -23.16
N PRO A 363 5.76 -0.34 -23.48
CA PRO A 363 4.72 -0.48 -24.50
C PRO A 363 3.50 0.41 -24.21
N CYS A 364 2.87 0.88 -25.28
CA CYS A 364 1.74 1.81 -25.20
C CYS A 364 0.49 1.13 -24.65
N GLY A 365 -0.29 1.89 -23.88
CA GLY A 365 -1.57 1.44 -23.32
C GLY A 365 -1.47 0.74 -21.97
N LEU A 366 -2.65 0.41 -21.46
CA LEU A 366 -2.91 -0.47 -20.32
C LEU A 366 -4.14 -1.32 -20.71
N PRO A 367 -4.23 -2.59 -20.33
CA PRO A 367 -5.39 -3.43 -20.62
C PRO A 367 -6.57 -3.08 -19.70
N ILE A 368 -7.04 -1.83 -19.75
CA ILE A 368 -8.09 -1.28 -18.88
C ILE A 368 -8.98 -0.30 -19.64
N ASP A 369 -10.27 -0.62 -19.70
CA ASP A 369 -11.32 0.28 -20.19
C ASP A 369 -12.15 0.86 -19.04
N THR A 370 -12.69 2.05 -19.25
CA THR A 370 -13.54 2.77 -18.28
C THR A 370 -14.91 3.09 -18.85
N VAL A 371 -15.98 2.75 -18.13
CA VAL A 371 -17.38 2.96 -18.55
C VAL A 371 -18.21 3.52 -17.41
N GLN A 372 -19.17 4.42 -17.70
CA GLN A 372 -20.18 4.83 -16.72
C GLN A 372 -21.40 3.90 -16.80
N TRP A 373 -21.85 3.35 -15.67
CA TRP A 373 -23.01 2.44 -15.61
C TRP A 373 -23.63 2.39 -14.21
N ASP A 374 -24.77 1.71 -14.06
CA ASP A 374 -25.24 1.23 -12.76
C ASP A 374 -24.88 -0.26 -12.60
N LEU A 375 -24.24 -0.63 -11.49
CA LEU A 375 -23.98 -2.03 -11.14
C LEU A 375 -25.26 -2.87 -11.02
N SER A 376 -26.42 -2.24 -10.82
CA SER A 376 -27.72 -2.91 -10.77
C SER A 376 -28.25 -3.32 -12.16
N ASN A 377 -27.65 -2.79 -13.24
CA ASN A 377 -28.01 -3.07 -14.63
C ASN A 377 -26.79 -2.83 -15.54
N LEU A 378 -25.87 -3.79 -15.57
CA LEU A 378 -24.60 -3.69 -16.29
C LEU A 378 -24.79 -3.87 -17.81
N PRO A 379 -24.22 -3.02 -18.67
CA PRO A 379 -24.24 -3.17 -20.13
C PRO A 379 -23.27 -4.25 -20.63
N ILE A 380 -23.16 -5.37 -19.90
CA ILE A 380 -22.22 -6.47 -20.12
C ILE A 380 -23.01 -7.75 -20.44
N ARG A 381 -22.47 -8.58 -21.36
CA ARG A 381 -23.08 -9.85 -21.75
C ARG A 381 -23.16 -10.82 -20.57
N THR A 382 -24.25 -11.57 -20.47
CA THR A 382 -24.39 -12.67 -19.51
C THR A 382 -23.26 -13.68 -19.69
N SER A 383 -22.68 -14.17 -18.59
CA SER A 383 -21.60 -15.17 -18.56
C SER A 383 -20.35 -14.82 -19.37
N SER A 384 -19.89 -13.56 -19.36
CA SER A 384 -18.67 -13.12 -20.06
C SER A 384 -17.53 -12.65 -19.17
N VAL A 385 -17.72 -12.56 -17.85
CA VAL A 385 -16.72 -12.06 -16.89
C VAL A 385 -16.19 -13.20 -16.03
N ASP A 386 -14.87 -13.28 -15.87
CA ASP A 386 -14.21 -14.37 -15.13
C ASP A 386 -14.04 -14.01 -13.64
N ILE A 387 -13.65 -12.77 -13.35
CA ILE A 387 -13.44 -12.27 -11.98
C ILE A 387 -14.18 -10.95 -11.80
N ILE A 388 -14.93 -10.83 -10.71
CA ILE A 388 -15.47 -9.55 -10.24
C ILE A 388 -14.72 -9.14 -8.96
N ILE A 389 -14.29 -7.89 -8.86
CA ILE A 389 -13.53 -7.40 -7.71
C ILE A 389 -13.88 -5.94 -7.41
N THR A 390 -14.37 -5.63 -6.21
CA THR A 390 -14.85 -4.26 -5.92
C THR A 390 -14.94 -3.93 -4.42
N ASP A 391 -14.95 -2.62 -4.14
CA ASP A 391 -15.18 -2.06 -2.80
C ASP A 391 -16.66 -1.65 -2.65
N MET A 392 -17.47 -2.50 -2.04
CA MET A 392 -18.90 -2.26 -1.90
C MET A 392 -19.15 -1.09 -0.92
N PRO A 393 -20.15 -0.22 -1.14
CA PRO A 393 -20.40 0.91 -0.26
C PRO A 393 -20.73 0.48 1.19
N PHE A 394 -19.91 0.89 2.16
CA PHE A 394 -20.06 0.50 3.58
C PHE A 394 -21.26 1.15 4.29
N GLY A 395 -21.98 2.06 3.62
CA GLY A 395 -23.09 2.81 4.21
C GLY A 395 -22.68 3.80 5.29
N LYS A 396 -21.44 4.32 5.23
CA LYS A 396 -20.85 5.31 6.15
C LYS A 396 -20.46 6.61 5.44
N ARG A 397 -19.42 6.56 4.59
CA ARG A 397 -18.97 7.69 3.76
C ARG A 397 -19.65 7.71 2.39
N MET A 398 -19.95 6.53 1.85
CA MET A 398 -20.67 6.30 0.60
C MET A 398 -21.86 5.36 0.85
N GLY A 399 -22.98 5.66 0.21
CA GLY A 399 -24.25 4.94 0.39
C GLY A 399 -24.85 5.10 1.79
N SER A 400 -25.84 4.27 2.13
CA SER A 400 -26.35 4.17 3.50
C SER A 400 -26.66 2.71 3.85
N ARG A 401 -26.47 2.34 5.13
CA ARG A 401 -26.77 0.98 5.59
C ARG A 401 -28.23 0.55 5.40
N LYS A 402 -29.17 1.50 5.25
CA LYS A 402 -30.56 1.20 4.88
C LYS A 402 -30.64 0.78 3.40
N LYS A 403 -30.09 1.59 2.49
CA LYS A 403 -30.04 1.26 1.04
C LYS A 403 -29.28 -0.03 0.74
N ASN A 404 -28.29 -0.40 1.56
CA ASN A 404 -27.53 -1.64 1.39
C ASN A 404 -28.41 -2.91 1.39
N TRP A 405 -29.55 -2.94 2.10
CA TRP A 405 -30.42 -4.13 2.19
C TRP A 405 -31.07 -4.51 0.85
N ASP A 406 -31.27 -3.53 -0.02
CA ASP A 406 -31.86 -3.70 -1.35
C ASP A 406 -30.75 -3.72 -2.42
N LEU A 407 -29.73 -2.89 -2.24
CA LEU A 407 -28.56 -2.82 -3.14
C LEU A 407 -27.77 -4.14 -3.15
N TYR A 408 -27.38 -4.69 -2.00
CA TYR A 408 -26.47 -5.85 -1.98
C TYR A 408 -27.05 -7.11 -2.65
N PRO A 409 -28.33 -7.50 -2.44
CA PRO A 409 -28.94 -8.60 -3.21
C PRO A 409 -28.99 -8.31 -4.71
N SER A 410 -29.35 -7.09 -5.10
CA SER A 410 -29.47 -6.69 -6.51
C SER A 410 -28.11 -6.72 -7.22
N CYS A 411 -27.07 -6.16 -6.59
CA CYS A 411 -25.69 -6.24 -7.06
C CYS A 411 -25.21 -7.69 -7.17
N LEU A 412 -25.44 -8.53 -6.16
CA LEU A 412 -25.01 -9.94 -6.20
C LEU A 412 -25.70 -10.72 -7.32
N ARG A 413 -26.98 -10.45 -7.60
CA ARG A 413 -27.71 -11.05 -8.72
C ARG A 413 -27.13 -10.60 -10.06
N GLU A 414 -26.90 -9.31 -10.24
CA GLU A 414 -26.40 -8.78 -11.51
C GLU A 414 -24.93 -9.18 -11.76
N MET A 415 -24.11 -9.23 -10.71
CA MET A 415 -22.79 -9.86 -10.73
C MET A 415 -22.89 -11.34 -11.14
N ALA A 416 -23.89 -12.09 -10.65
CA ALA A 416 -24.10 -13.50 -11.02
C ALA A 416 -24.57 -13.69 -12.46
N ARG A 417 -25.19 -12.68 -13.07
CA ARG A 417 -25.57 -12.66 -14.48
C ARG A 417 -24.33 -12.55 -15.36
N VAL A 418 -23.47 -11.57 -15.12
CA VAL A 418 -22.30 -11.30 -15.97
C VAL A 418 -21.15 -12.28 -15.74
N CYS A 419 -21.02 -12.84 -14.53
CA CYS A 419 -19.95 -13.77 -14.17
C CYS A 419 -20.17 -15.19 -14.71
N ARG A 420 -19.12 -15.84 -15.23
CA ARG A 420 -19.18 -17.20 -15.79
C ARG A 420 -19.63 -18.25 -14.76
N PRO A 421 -20.70 -19.03 -15.02
CA PRO A 421 -21.11 -20.14 -14.16
C PRO A 421 -19.99 -21.17 -13.95
N GLY A 422 -19.89 -21.69 -12.73
CA GLY A 422 -18.99 -22.79 -12.35
C GLY A 422 -17.49 -22.45 -12.24
N SER A 423 -16.94 -21.56 -13.06
CA SER A 423 -15.54 -21.11 -13.00
C SER A 423 -15.38 -19.78 -12.25
N GLY A 424 -16.31 -18.84 -12.45
CA GLY A 424 -16.16 -17.45 -12.08
C GLY A 424 -16.05 -17.18 -10.58
N LYS A 425 -15.41 -16.06 -10.23
CA LYS A 425 -15.11 -15.66 -8.85
C LYS A 425 -15.57 -14.22 -8.60
N ALA A 426 -15.90 -13.90 -7.35
CA ALA A 426 -16.06 -12.51 -6.92
C ALA A 426 -15.29 -12.26 -5.60
N VAL A 427 -14.56 -11.14 -5.52
CA VAL A 427 -13.88 -10.67 -4.30
C VAL A 427 -14.46 -9.31 -3.92
N LEU A 428 -15.28 -9.31 -2.87
CA LEU A 428 -16.07 -8.15 -2.47
C LEU A 428 -15.61 -7.66 -1.10
N LEU A 429 -15.19 -6.40 -1.00
CA LEU A 429 -14.86 -5.75 0.28
C LEU A 429 -16.10 -5.05 0.83
N THR A 430 -16.45 -5.29 2.11
CA THR A 430 -17.48 -4.51 2.82
C THR A 430 -17.31 -4.50 4.34
N GLN A 431 -17.65 -3.38 4.98
CA GLN A 431 -17.83 -3.32 6.43
C GLN A 431 -19.22 -3.77 6.92
N ASP A 432 -20.23 -3.84 6.05
CA ASP A 432 -21.61 -4.15 6.44
C ASP A 432 -21.85 -5.67 6.53
N LYS A 433 -21.20 -6.28 7.53
CA LYS A 433 -21.19 -7.73 7.78
C LYS A 433 -22.61 -8.32 7.88
N LYS A 434 -23.56 -7.58 8.48
CA LYS A 434 -24.94 -8.04 8.71
C LYS A 434 -25.74 -8.06 7.42
N CYS A 435 -25.71 -6.96 6.66
CA CYS A 435 -26.40 -6.89 5.37
C CYS A 435 -25.83 -7.92 4.39
N PHE A 436 -24.51 -7.99 4.28
CA PHE A 436 -23.84 -8.90 3.36
C PHE A 436 -24.09 -10.38 3.67
N ALA A 437 -24.09 -10.78 4.94
CA ALA A 437 -24.42 -12.15 5.33
C ALA A 437 -25.84 -12.56 4.90
N LYS A 438 -26.84 -11.68 5.04
CA LYS A 438 -28.21 -11.95 4.56
C LYS A 438 -28.30 -11.93 3.03
N ALA A 439 -27.59 -11.03 2.36
CA ALA A 439 -27.57 -10.96 0.90
C ALA A 439 -26.97 -12.25 0.29
N ILE A 440 -25.86 -12.75 0.84
CA ILE A 440 -25.27 -14.04 0.45
C ILE A 440 -26.20 -15.22 0.79
N SER A 441 -26.86 -15.22 1.94
CA SER A 441 -27.83 -16.26 2.30
C SER A 441 -29.03 -16.29 1.35
N ARG A 442 -29.47 -15.12 0.84
CA ARG A 442 -30.53 -15.00 -0.17
C ARG A 442 -30.07 -15.47 -1.55
N MET A 443 -28.80 -15.33 -1.89
CA MET A 443 -28.22 -15.63 -3.21
C MET A 443 -27.45 -16.97 -3.24
N GLY A 444 -27.80 -17.92 -2.36
CA GLY A 444 -27.04 -19.15 -2.15
C GLY A 444 -27.00 -20.10 -3.36
N GLY A 445 -28.05 -20.10 -4.19
CA GLY A 445 -28.11 -20.83 -5.46
C GLY A 445 -27.19 -20.26 -6.55
N LEU A 446 -26.75 -19.00 -6.42
CA LEU A 446 -25.89 -18.30 -7.38
C LEU A 446 -24.42 -18.19 -6.90
N TRP A 447 -24.20 -17.99 -5.60
CA TRP A 447 -22.88 -17.76 -5.00
C TRP A 447 -22.58 -18.68 -3.82
N ARG A 448 -21.40 -19.32 -3.87
CA ARG A 448 -20.81 -20.04 -2.73
C ARG A 448 -19.66 -19.24 -2.14
N LYS A 449 -19.80 -18.77 -0.90
CA LYS A 449 -18.69 -18.18 -0.14
C LYS A 449 -17.60 -19.23 0.11
N LEU A 450 -16.38 -18.98 -0.35
CA LEU A 450 -15.23 -19.86 -0.13
C LEU A 450 -14.43 -19.43 1.11
N HIS A 451 -14.11 -18.15 1.21
CA HIS A 451 -13.20 -17.63 2.23
C HIS A 451 -13.58 -16.19 2.63
N THR A 452 -13.08 -15.74 3.78
CA THR A 452 -13.26 -14.36 4.25
C THR A 452 -11.99 -13.91 4.97
N VAL A 453 -11.33 -12.90 4.42
CA VAL A 453 -10.19 -12.24 5.05
C VAL A 453 -10.70 -11.03 5.83
N TRP A 454 -10.32 -10.90 7.10
CA TRP A 454 -10.66 -9.74 7.91
C TRP A 454 -9.55 -8.69 7.83
N VAL A 455 -9.93 -7.46 7.51
CA VAL A 455 -9.00 -6.38 7.15
C VAL A 455 -9.31 -5.11 7.94
N ASN A 456 -8.31 -4.23 8.09
CA ASN A 456 -8.49 -2.90 8.67
C ASN A 456 -8.36 -1.82 7.59
N VAL A 457 -9.48 -1.18 7.24
CA VAL A 457 -9.54 -0.14 6.22
C VAL A 457 -9.77 1.22 6.90
N GLY A 458 -8.69 1.92 7.22
CA GLY A 458 -8.75 3.26 7.84
C GLY A 458 -9.45 3.28 9.21
N GLY A 459 -9.21 2.27 10.05
CA GLY A 459 -9.87 2.07 11.35
C GLY A 459 -11.19 1.30 11.26
N LEU A 460 -11.68 0.98 10.05
CA LEU A 460 -12.87 0.17 9.84
C LEU A 460 -12.48 -1.30 9.68
N HIS A 461 -12.83 -2.12 10.67
CA HIS A 461 -12.72 -3.57 10.58
C HIS A 461 -13.77 -4.13 9.59
N ALA A 462 -13.32 -4.47 8.38
CA ALA A 462 -14.11 -4.88 7.23
C ALA A 462 -13.77 -6.31 6.80
N GLY A 463 -14.61 -6.94 5.97
CA GLY A 463 -14.37 -8.27 5.42
C GLY A 463 -14.16 -8.21 3.91
N VAL A 464 -13.13 -8.90 3.43
CA VAL A 464 -12.94 -9.25 2.01
C VAL A 464 -13.48 -10.66 1.81
N TYR A 465 -14.56 -10.79 1.07
CA TYR A 465 -15.28 -12.05 0.86
C TYR A 465 -14.95 -12.63 -0.51
N LEU A 466 -14.32 -13.80 -0.54
CA LEU A 466 -14.12 -14.57 -1.76
C LEU A 466 -15.32 -15.49 -1.99
N LEU A 467 -16.03 -15.25 -3.09
CA LEU A 467 -17.17 -16.03 -3.56
C LEU A 467 -16.77 -16.77 -4.84
N LYS A 468 -17.34 -17.96 -5.03
CA LYS A 468 -17.30 -18.70 -6.29
C LYS A 468 -18.71 -18.80 -6.88
N ARG A 469 -18.83 -18.52 -8.17
CA ARG A 469 -20.07 -18.66 -8.92
C ARG A 469 -20.45 -20.14 -9.00
N THR A 470 -21.71 -20.47 -8.68
CA THR A 470 -22.25 -21.82 -8.84
C THR A 470 -22.37 -22.19 -10.32
N GLY A 471 -22.59 -23.47 -10.63
CA GLY A 471 -22.89 -23.92 -12.00
C GLY A 471 -24.29 -23.54 -12.50
N SER A 472 -25.13 -22.96 -11.65
CA SER A 472 -26.53 -22.62 -11.94
C SER A 472 -26.64 -21.57 -13.03
N VAL A 473 -27.38 -21.87 -14.09
CA VAL A 473 -27.69 -20.94 -15.18
C VAL A 473 -28.55 -19.79 -14.64
N PHE A 474 -28.18 -18.56 -15.00
CA PHE A 474 -28.92 -17.37 -14.62
C PHE A 474 -30.33 -17.36 -15.24
N GLY A 475 -31.34 -16.97 -14.46
CA GLY A 475 -32.74 -16.99 -14.88
C GLY A 475 -33.47 -18.31 -14.61
N GLN A 476 -32.78 -19.33 -14.07
CA GLN A 476 -33.35 -20.64 -13.74
C GLN A 476 -33.36 -20.94 -12.24
N THR A 477 -32.84 -20.05 -11.40
CA THR A 477 -32.79 -20.26 -9.95
C THR A 477 -34.01 -19.66 -9.24
N PRO A 478 -34.44 -20.20 -8.07
CA PRO A 478 -35.54 -19.61 -7.29
C PRO A 478 -35.34 -18.12 -6.99
N GLU A 479 -34.09 -17.69 -6.84
CA GLU A 479 -33.65 -16.31 -6.63
C GLU A 479 -33.96 -15.37 -7.80
N ASP A 480 -33.98 -15.90 -9.03
CA ASP A 480 -34.35 -15.16 -10.25
C ASP A 480 -35.87 -15.13 -10.44
N VAL A 481 -36.55 -16.25 -10.13
CA VAL A 481 -38.00 -16.39 -10.33
C VAL A 481 -38.80 -15.52 -9.36
N HIS A 482 -38.34 -15.31 -8.12
CA HIS A 482 -39.12 -14.65 -7.08
C HIS A 482 -39.44 -13.17 -7.35
N GLU A 483 -38.57 -12.44 -8.08
CA GLU A 483 -38.84 -11.03 -8.44
C GLU A 483 -39.85 -10.87 -9.59
N SER A 484 -39.99 -11.88 -10.46
CA SER A 484 -40.93 -11.80 -11.61
C SER A 484 -42.41 -11.70 -11.19
N ARG A 485 -42.76 -12.08 -9.95
CA ARG A 485 -44.12 -11.92 -9.40
C ARG A 485 -44.44 -10.50 -8.94
N GLY A 486 -43.46 -9.59 -8.83
CA GLY A 486 -43.67 -8.22 -8.34
C GLY A 486 -44.37 -7.25 -9.30
N ARG A 487 -44.78 -7.70 -10.49
CA ARG A 487 -45.35 -6.84 -11.57
C ARG A 487 -46.77 -7.23 -12.02
N GLY A 488 -47.41 -8.21 -11.38
CA GLY A 488 -48.68 -8.78 -11.84
C GLY A 488 -49.95 -8.28 -11.14
N ASP A 489 -49.87 -7.92 -9.85
CA ASP A 489 -51.08 -7.68 -9.04
C ASP A 489 -51.57 -6.22 -9.02
N ALA A 490 -50.77 -5.26 -9.49
CA ALA A 490 -51.14 -3.84 -9.54
C ALA A 490 -52.22 -3.48 -10.60
N GLN A 491 -52.85 -4.47 -11.25
CA GLN A 491 -53.85 -4.28 -12.31
C GLN A 491 -55.21 -4.94 -12.02
N LYS A 492 -55.42 -5.39 -10.78
CA LYS A 492 -56.71 -5.92 -10.30
C LYS A 492 -57.50 -4.97 -9.40
N ASP A 493 -56.84 -4.08 -8.66
CA ASP A 493 -57.51 -3.23 -7.66
C ASP A 493 -58.21 -1.98 -8.25
N GLU A 494 -58.06 -1.67 -9.55
CA GLU A 494 -58.75 -0.54 -10.20
C GLU A 494 -60.19 -0.85 -10.70
N ARG A 495 -60.74 -2.04 -10.39
CA ARG A 495 -62.01 -2.50 -11.01
C ARG A 495 -63.24 -2.54 -10.10
N ASP A 496 -63.08 -2.44 -8.77
CA ASP A 496 -64.20 -2.61 -7.82
C ASP A 496 -64.77 -1.30 -7.25
N ASP A 497 -64.10 -0.15 -7.42
CA ASP A 497 -64.56 1.18 -6.94
C ASP A 497 -65.57 1.88 -7.89
N LYS A 498 -66.37 1.11 -8.66
CA LYS A 498 -67.35 1.66 -9.62
C LYS A 498 -68.76 1.05 -9.57
N GLU A 499 -69.13 0.36 -8.49
CA GLU A 499 -70.54 0.05 -8.20
C GLU A 499 -70.87 0.32 -6.73
N LEU A 500 -71.34 1.55 -6.45
CA LEU A 500 -72.22 1.91 -5.33
C LEU A 500 -72.72 3.35 -5.51
N CYS A 501 -73.92 3.48 -6.08
CA CYS A 501 -74.79 4.66 -5.96
C CYS A 501 -75.77 4.46 -4.80
#